data_AF-A0A1Y4B2A3-F1
#
_entry.id   AF-A0A1Y4B2A3-F1
#
_cell.length_a   1.000
_cell.length_b   1.000
_cell.length_c   1.000
_cell.angle_alpha   90.00
_cell.angle_beta   90.00
_cell.angle_gamma   90.00
#
_symmetry.space_group_name_H-M   'P 1'
#
loop_
_entity.id
_entity.type
_entity.pdbx_description
1 polymer ?
#
loop_
_entity_poly.entity_id
_entity_poly.type
_entity_poly.pdbx_seq_one_letter_code
_entity_poly.pdbx_strand_id
1 'polypeptide(L)' 'MCDVAERLEQRGIKRGIEQGIELGIEQGIELTLYSLTANGKLSISDASEELHQTEEEFLTGMKNAGYELPDTK' A
#
# COMPACT_ATOMS: atom_id res chain seq x y z
N MET A 1 31.57 19.51 21.32
CA MET A 1 30.29 18.83 21.65
C MET A 1 29.37 18.82 20.42
N CYS A 2 29.71 18.06 19.37
CA CYS A 2 28.86 17.93 18.16
C CYS A 2 28.39 16.48 17.90
N ASP A 3 28.96 15.51 18.61
CA ASP A 3 28.87 14.09 18.23
C ASP A 3 27.50 13.46 18.54
N VAL A 4 26.82 13.90 19.59
CA VAL A 4 25.52 13.30 19.99
C VAL A 4 24.38 13.77 19.10
N ALA A 5 24.33 15.06 18.75
CA ALA A 5 23.28 15.63 17.92
C ALA A 5 23.34 15.09 16.48
N GLU A 6 24.54 15.06 15.89
CA GLU A 6 24.76 14.54 14.54
C GLU A 6 24.40 13.04 14.43
N ARG A 7 24.77 12.24 15.45
CA ARG A 7 24.37 10.82 15.52
C ARG A 7 22.86 10.63 15.65
N LEU A 8 22.17 11.49 16.41
CA LEU A 8 20.72 11.41 16.54
C LEU A 8 20.02 11.79 15.24
N GLU A 9 20.51 12.82 14.56
CA GLU A 9 19.98 13.25 13.25
C GLU A 9 20.15 12.16 12.19
N GLN A 10 21.35 11.58 12.07
CA GLN A 10 21.60 10.46 11.14
C GLN A 10 20.71 9.25 11.43
N ARG A 11 20.48 8.92 12.71
CA ARG A 11 19.56 7.84 13.09
C ARG A 11 18.10 8.19 12.74
N GLY A 12 17.70 9.44 12.94
CA GLY A 12 16.37 9.93 12.59
C GLY A 12 16.10 9.81 11.09
N ILE A 13 17.04 10.30 10.27
CA ILE A 13 16.96 10.22 8.80
C ILE A 13 16.90 8.77 8.35
N LYS A 14 17.80 7.91 8.86
CA LYS A 14 17.83 6.49 8.49
C LYS A 14 16.49 5.80 8.78
N ARG A 15 15.93 6.02 9.99
CA ARG A 15 14.63 5.46 10.36
C ARG A 15 13.49 5.99 9.50
N GLY A 16 13.50 7.30 9.22
CA GLY A 16 12.48 7.91 8.36
C GLY A 16 12.51 7.36 6.94
N ILE A 17 13.70 7.12 6.39
CA ILE A 17 13.87 6.49 5.07
C ILE A 17 13.37 5.04 5.10
N GLU A 18 13.79 4.24 6.08
CA GLU A 18 13.36 2.85 6.21
C GLU A 18 11.83 2.73 6.29
N GLN A 19 11.19 3.52 7.17
CA GLN A 19 9.73 3.54 7.31
C GLN A 19 9.02 4.06 6.04
N GLY A 20 9.56 5.10 5.41
CA GLY A 20 8.99 5.65 4.18
C GLY A 20 9.04 4.66 3.02
N ILE A 21 10.13 3.89 2.91
CA ILE A 21 10.24 2.83 1.90
C ILE A 21 9.24 1.71 2.18
N GLU A 22 9.14 1.25 3.42
CA GLU A 22 8.22 0.17 3.80
C GLU A 22 6.76 0.54 3.49
N LEU A 23 6.30 1.72 3.96
CA LEU A 23 4.95 2.21 3.70
C LEU A 23 4.70 2.46 2.20
N GLY A 24 5.71 2.97 1.48
CA GLY A 24 5.59 3.22 0.05
C GLY A 24 5.46 1.92 -0.76
N ILE A 25 6.16 0.86 -0.36
CA ILE A 25 6.04 -0.46 -0.99
C ILE A 25 4.66 -1.06 -0.73
N GLU A 26 4.20 -1.04 0.52
CA GLU A 26 2.88 -1.56 0.91
C GLU A 26 1.75 -0.88 0.11
N GLN A 27 1.73 0.44 0.08
CA GLN A 27 0.76 1.21 -0.72
C GLN A 27 0.89 0.94 -2.23
N GLY A 28 2.11 0.74 -2.73
CA GLY A 28 2.36 0.41 -4.13
C GLY A 28 1.78 -0.96 -4.53
N ILE A 29 1.88 -1.95 -3.65
CA ILE A 29 1.29 -3.29 -3.85
C ILE A 29 -0.23 -3.18 -3.90
N GLU A 30 -0.83 -2.48 -2.93
CA GLU A 30 -2.27 -2.24 -2.85
C GLU A 30 -2.82 -1.59 -4.12
N LEU A 31 -2.22 -0.47 -4.56
CA LEU A 31 -2.63 0.23 -5.78
C LEU A 31 -2.44 -0.63 -7.04
N THR A 32 -1.42 -1.48 -7.07
CA THR A 32 -1.19 -2.40 -8.19
C THR A 32 -2.33 -3.40 -8.28
N LEU A 33 -2.72 -4.02 -7.15
CA LEU A 33 -3.82 -4.98 -7.11
C LEU A 33 -5.15 -4.30 -7.49
N TYR A 34 -5.43 -3.10 -6.99
CA TYR A 34 -6.60 -2.33 -7.41
C TYR A 34 -6.64 -2.11 -8.92
N SER A 35 -5.52 -1.73 -9.52
CA SER A 35 -5.45 -1.52 -10.97
C SER A 35 -5.65 -2.81 -11.77
N LEU A 36 -5.15 -3.95 -11.29
CA LEU A 36 -5.31 -5.24 -11.96
C LEU A 36 -6.75 -5.73 -11.88
N THR A 37 -7.38 -5.59 -10.71
CA THR A 37 -8.77 -5.97 -10.48
C THR A 37 -9.74 -5.06 -11.24
N ALA A 38 -9.52 -3.74 -11.25
CA ALA A 38 -10.31 -2.80 -12.05
C ALA A 38 -10.23 -3.09 -13.56
N ASN A 39 -9.07 -3.56 -14.04
CA ASN A 39 -8.89 -3.98 -15.43
C ASN A 39 -9.40 -5.41 -15.73
N GLY A 40 -10.00 -6.09 -14.75
CA GLY A 40 -10.51 -7.46 -14.87
C GLY A 40 -9.42 -8.52 -15.07
N LYS A 41 -8.15 -8.22 -14.76
CA LYS A 41 -7.02 -9.15 -14.89
C LYS A 41 -6.83 -10.04 -13.66
N LEU A 42 -7.38 -9.64 -12.53
CA LEU A 42 -7.33 -10.34 -11.26
C LEU A 42 -8.73 -10.35 -10.64
N SER A 43 -9.12 -11.45 -9.99
CA SER A 43 -10.40 -11.50 -9.30
C SER A 43 -10.35 -10.69 -7.99
N ILE A 44 -11.51 -10.24 -7.49
CA ILE A 44 -11.58 -9.55 -6.20
C ILE A 44 -11.11 -10.48 -5.08
N SER A 45 -11.48 -11.76 -5.16
CA SER A 45 -11.12 -12.78 -4.16
C SER A 45 -9.61 -12.93 -4.04
N ASP A 46 -8.93 -13.22 -5.16
CA ASP A 46 -7.47 -13.39 -5.19
C ASP A 46 -6.74 -12.13 -4.69
N ALA A 47 -7.21 -10.95 -5.10
CA ALA A 47 -6.61 -9.68 -4.72
C ALA A 47 -6.80 -9.35 -3.22
N SER A 48 -7.96 -9.72 -2.65
CA SER A 48 -8.25 -9.54 -1.22
C SER A 48 -7.44 -10.49 -0.34
N GLU A 49 -7.25 -11.74 -0.78
CA GLU A 49 -6.42 -12.73 -0.09
C GLU A 49 -4.95 -12.31 -0.03
N GLU A 50 -4.43 -11.75 -1.13
CA GLU A 50 -3.04 -11.24 -1.21
C GLU A 50 -2.79 -10.10 -0.23
N LEU A 51 -3.79 -9.23 0.00
CA LEU A 51 -3.74 -8.16 0.98
C LEU A 51 -4.19 -8.58 2.39
N HIS A 52 -4.51 -9.86 2.58
CA HIS A 52 -4.98 -10.43 3.84
C HIS A 52 -6.18 -9.67 4.44
N GLN A 53 -7.07 -9.18 3.59
CA GLN A 53 -8.29 -8.46 3.97
C GLN A 53 -9.52 -9.09 3.33
N THR A 54 -10.70 -8.66 3.74
CA THR A 54 -11.96 -9.12 3.13
C THR A 54 -12.19 -8.47 1.77
N GLU A 55 -13.01 -9.09 0.92
CA GLU A 55 -13.43 -8.50 -0.37
C GLU A 55 -14.14 -7.14 -0.18
N GLU A 56 -14.88 -6.96 0.91
CA GLU A 56 -15.56 -5.70 1.22
C GLU A 56 -14.57 -4.57 1.58
N GLU A 57 -13.56 -4.88 2.39
CA GLU A 57 -12.48 -3.94 2.72
C GLU A 57 -11.68 -3.56 1.48
N PHE A 58 -11.36 -4.55 0.63
CA PHE A 58 -10.68 -4.34 -0.64
C PHE A 58 -11.46 -3.41 -1.57
N LEU A 59 -12.76 -3.65 -1.77
CA LEU A 59 -13.62 -2.79 -2.61
C LEU A 59 -13.76 -1.38 -2.05
N THR A 60 -13.81 -1.25 -0.72
CA THR A 60 -13.82 0.05 -0.05
C THR A 60 -12.51 0.80 -0.30
N GLY A 61 -11.37 0.10 -0.21
CA GLY A 61 -10.06 0.64 -0.53
C GLY A 61 -9.94 1.09 -1.98
N MET A 62 -10.37 0.25 -2.94
CA MET A 62 -10.44 0.60 -4.37
C MET A 62 -11.21 1.90 -4.61
N LYS A 63 -12.39 2.01 -4.01
CA LYS A 63 -13.26 3.18 -4.14
C LYS A 63 -12.60 4.43 -3.55
N ASN A 64 -11.96 4.31 -2.39
CA ASN A 64 -11.26 5.42 -1.74
C ASN A 64 -10.03 5.87 -2.56
N ALA A 65 -9.36 4.94 -3.24
CA ALA A 65 -8.27 5.21 -4.16
C ALA A 65 -8.73 5.75 -5.53
N GLY A 66 -10.04 5.81 -5.78
CA GLY A 66 -10.62 6.38 -7.00
C GLY A 66 -10.74 5.40 -8.17
N TYR A 67 -10.61 4.09 -7.92
CA TYR A 67 -10.86 3.07 -8.95
C TYR A 67 -12.36 2.79 -9.10
N GLU A 68 -12.77 2.53 -10.34
CA GLU A 68 -14.12 2.03 -10.62
C GLU A 68 -14.23 0.58 -10.14
N LEU A 69 -15.34 0.26 -9.47
CA LEU A 69 -15.59 -1.10 -9.00
C LEU A 69 -15.90 -1.97 -10.22
N PRO A 70 -15.22 -3.12 -10.40
CA PRO A 70 -15.51 -4.01 -11.52
C PRO A 70 -16.95 -4.52 -11.40
N ASP A 71 -17.68 -4.49 -12.52
CA ASP A 71 -19.05 -5.01 -12.59
C ASP A 71 -19.05 -6.49 -12.18
N THR A 72 -19.69 -6.79 -11.05
CA THR A 72 -20.03 -8.15 -10.64
C THR A 72 -21.16 -8.66 -11.55
N LYS A 73 -20.82 -9.04 -12.79
CA LYS A 73 -21.73 -9.70 -13.71
C LYS A 73 -21.77 -11.21 -13.51
#